data_AF-A0A8J3MXS4-F1
#
_entry.id   AF-A0A8J3MXS4-F1
#
_cell.length_a   1.000
_cell.length_b   1.000
_cell.length_c   1.000
_cell.angle_alpha   90.00
_cell.angle_beta   90.00
_cell.angle_gamma   90.00
#
_symmetry.space_group_name_H-M   'P 1'
#
loop_
_entity.id
_entity.type
_entity.pdbx_description
1 polymer ?
#
loop_
_entity_poly.entity_id
_entity_poly.type
_entity_poly.pdbx_seq_one_letter_code
_entity_poly.pdbx_strand_id
1 'polypeptide(L)'
;MLTPGKRKRDTNAIGEISESAIATRFLQLGYMLLLPYGGNQRYDMMIEDDEGETWRIQCKTGRINKEGTLIKFDTANHNVTGKNRQMRHYRGQYDYFAVYCEALNKVYLISVDQVGTTRAHLRIDAAKNNQEKNVRWAKDYEI
;
A
#
# COMPACT_ATOMS: atom_id res chain seq x y z
N MET A 1 -7.20 -28.89 -19.07
CA MET A 1 -6.32 -27.84 -18.53
C MET A 1 -7.06 -26.51 -18.63
N LEU A 2 -7.15 -25.75 -17.55
CA LEU A 2 -7.71 -24.39 -17.60
C LEU A 2 -6.67 -23.49 -18.27
N THR A 3 -7.09 -22.72 -19.29
CA THR A 3 -6.23 -21.73 -19.95
C THR A 3 -6.55 -20.36 -19.36
N PRO A 4 -5.58 -19.65 -18.77
CA PRO A 4 -5.83 -18.32 -18.23
C PRO A 4 -6.30 -17.36 -19.34
N GLY A 5 -7.26 -16.50 -19.02
CA GLY A 5 -7.66 -15.42 -19.92
C GLY A 5 -6.51 -14.42 -20.13
N LYS A 6 -6.31 -13.97 -21.38
CA LYS A 6 -5.36 -12.88 -21.67
C LYS A 6 -5.94 -11.54 -21.18
N ARG A 7 -5.72 -11.19 -19.91
CA ARG A 7 -6.05 -9.86 -19.39
C ARG A 7 -4.90 -8.90 -19.70
N LYS A 8 -5.19 -7.73 -20.27
CA LYS A 8 -4.20 -6.67 -20.46
C LYS A 8 -3.79 -6.16 -19.07
N ARG A 9 -2.48 -6.03 -18.83
CA ARG A 9 -1.94 -5.52 -17.57
C ARG A 9 -1.99 -3.99 -17.57
N ASP A 10 -3.16 -3.43 -17.27
CA ASP A 10 -3.35 -2.00 -17.05
C ASP A 10 -3.25 -1.63 -15.56
N THR A 11 -3.39 -0.34 -15.25
CA THR A 11 -3.27 0.16 -13.87
C THR A 11 -4.32 -0.44 -12.93
N ASN A 12 -5.53 -0.70 -13.42
CA ASN A 12 -6.60 -1.27 -12.60
C ASN A 12 -6.30 -2.72 -12.26
N ALA A 13 -5.90 -3.53 -13.25
CA ALA A 13 -5.51 -4.92 -13.02
C ALA A 13 -4.33 -5.04 -12.04
N ILE A 14 -3.37 -4.11 -12.08
CA ILE A 14 -2.25 -4.07 -11.13
C ILE A 14 -2.74 -3.75 -9.71
N GLY A 15 -3.71 -2.84 -9.57
CA GLY A 15 -4.37 -2.52 -8.30
C GLY A 15 -5.09 -3.75 -7.72
N GLU A 16 -5.94 -4.40 -8.51
CA GLU A 16 -6.67 -5.61 -8.12
C GLU A 16 -5.75 -6.73 -7.62
N ILE A 17 -4.61 -6.94 -8.30
CA ILE A 17 -3.58 -7.92 -7.87
C ILE A 17 -3.00 -7.52 -6.52
N SER A 18 -2.70 -6.24 -6.33
CA SER A 18 -2.12 -5.72 -5.09
C SER A 18 -3.07 -5.89 -3.91
N GLU A 19 -4.34 -5.48 -4.09
CA GLU A 19 -5.40 -5.65 -3.09
C GLU A 19 -5.59 -7.12 -2.71
N SER A 20 -5.60 -8.03 -3.70
CA SER A 20 -5.75 -9.46 -3.46
C SER A 20 -4.57 -10.05 -2.68
N ALA A 21 -3.34 -9.65 -3.00
CA ALA A 21 -2.14 -10.10 -2.30
C ALA A 21 -2.11 -9.59 -0.85
N ILE A 22 -2.52 -8.34 -0.62
CA ILE A 22 -2.62 -7.73 0.70
C ILE A 22 -3.70 -8.43 1.54
N ALA A 23 -4.89 -8.61 0.99
CA ALA A 23 -5.98 -9.33 1.64
C ALA A 23 -5.53 -10.75 2.05
N THR A 24 -4.87 -11.47 1.15
CA THR A 24 -4.31 -12.80 1.43
C THR A 24 -3.32 -12.74 2.59
N ARG A 25 -2.45 -11.73 2.64
CA ARG A 25 -1.47 -11.62 3.72
C ARG A 25 -2.11 -11.36 5.08
N PHE A 26 -3.10 -10.48 5.16
CA PHE A 26 -3.83 -10.25 6.40
C PHE A 26 -4.56 -11.50 6.90
N LEU A 27 -5.21 -12.25 6.01
CA LEU A 27 -5.85 -13.52 6.37
C LEU A 27 -4.84 -14.55 6.89
N GLN A 28 -3.64 -14.63 6.29
CA GLN A 28 -2.57 -15.51 6.78
C GLN A 28 -2.06 -15.13 8.17
N LEU A 29 -2.14 -13.84 8.53
CA LEU A 29 -1.76 -13.32 9.84
C LEU A 29 -2.87 -13.46 10.89
N GLY A 30 -4.06 -13.93 10.50
CA GLY A 30 -5.18 -14.16 11.41
C GLY A 30 -6.16 -12.99 11.55
N TYR A 31 -6.00 -11.91 10.77
CA TYR A 31 -6.95 -10.81 10.79
C TYR A 31 -8.25 -11.16 10.06
N MET A 32 -9.38 -10.68 10.57
CA MET A 32 -10.64 -10.68 9.83
C MET A 32 -10.65 -9.52 8.82
N LEU A 33 -11.15 -9.76 7.61
CA LEU A 33 -11.31 -8.72 6.58
C LEU A 33 -12.74 -8.20 6.54
N LEU A 34 -12.88 -6.88 6.59
CA LEU A 34 -14.14 -6.17 6.43
C LEU A 34 -14.06 -5.31 5.17
N LEU A 35 -14.88 -5.66 4.17
CA LEU A 35 -14.87 -5.00 2.87
C LEU A 35 -15.96 -3.93 2.80
N PRO A 36 -15.62 -2.68 2.46
CA PRO A 36 -16.62 -1.65 2.28
C PRO A 36 -17.57 -1.98 1.13
N TYR A 37 -18.86 -1.68 1.33
CA TYR A 37 -19.85 -1.76 0.25
C TYR A 37 -19.84 -0.47 -0.60
N GLY A 38 -19.70 -0.63 -1.92
CA GLY A 38 -19.70 0.47 -2.88
C GLY A 38 -18.32 1.08 -3.18
N GLY A 39 -18.17 1.72 -4.34
CA GLY A 39 -16.86 2.09 -4.91
C GLY A 39 -16.34 3.50 -4.63
N ASN A 40 -16.86 4.21 -3.62
CA ASN A 40 -16.47 5.60 -3.33
C ASN A 40 -15.86 5.79 -1.94
N GLN A 41 -15.28 4.72 -1.37
CA GLN A 41 -14.64 4.78 -0.07
C GLN A 41 -13.20 5.25 -0.16
N ARG A 42 -12.69 5.77 0.96
CA ARG A 42 -11.32 6.30 1.07
C ARG A 42 -10.28 5.23 1.42
N TYR A 43 -10.72 4.01 1.69
CA TYR A 43 -9.91 2.85 2.02
C TYR A 43 -10.46 1.66 1.23
N ASP A 44 -9.62 0.66 0.98
CA ASP A 44 -9.99 -0.49 0.14
C ASP A 44 -10.52 -1.65 1.01
N MET A 45 -10.05 -1.75 2.24
CA MET A 45 -10.51 -2.73 3.23
C MET A 45 -10.29 -2.23 4.66
N MET A 46 -10.94 -2.87 5.62
CA MET A 46 -10.65 -2.74 7.05
C MET A 46 -10.26 -4.13 7.58
N ILE A 47 -9.39 -4.15 8.58
CA ILE A 47 -8.99 -5.38 9.27
C ILE A 47 -9.40 -5.30 10.74
N GLU A 48 -9.69 -6.45 11.33
CA GLU A 48 -10.00 -6.61 12.75
C GLU A 48 -9.13 -7.72 13.35
N ASP A 49 -8.57 -7.49 14.54
CA ASP A 49 -7.81 -8.50 15.29
C ASP A 49 -8.72 -9.35 16.22
N ASP A 50 -8.12 -10.20 17.05
CA ASP A 50 -8.84 -11.05 17.99
C ASP A 50 -9.40 -10.31 19.22
N GLU A 51 -8.90 -9.11 19.50
CA GLU A 51 -9.42 -8.21 20.54
C GLU A 51 -10.59 -7.34 20.04
N GLY A 52 -10.86 -7.36 18.73
CA GLY A 52 -11.92 -6.57 18.08
C GLY A 52 -11.48 -5.15 17.72
N GLU A 53 -10.19 -4.86 17.78
CA GLU A 53 -9.63 -3.58 17.34
C GLU A 53 -9.58 -3.53 15.81
N THR A 54 -9.92 -2.37 15.24
CA THR A 54 -10.12 -2.24 13.80
C THR A 54 -9.27 -1.15 13.17
N TRP A 55 -8.77 -1.41 11.96
CA TRP A 55 -7.96 -0.45 11.21
C TRP A 55 -8.33 -0.40 9.74
N ARG A 56 -8.52 0.81 9.23
CA ARG A 56 -8.81 1.07 7.81
C ARG A 56 -7.52 1.06 7.02
N ILE A 57 -7.50 0.28 5.95
CA ILE A 57 -6.33 0.02 5.13
C ILE A 57 -6.54 0.56 3.71
N GLN A 58 -5.60 1.39 3.28
CA GLN A 58 -5.45 1.75 1.88
C GLN A 58 -4.36 0.87 1.24
N CYS A 59 -4.74 0.09 0.24
CA CYS A 59 -3.85 -0.74 -0.56
C CYS A 59 -3.08 0.10 -1.59
N LYS A 60 -1.81 -0.24 -1.79
CA LYS A 60 -0.93 0.38 -2.78
C LYS A 60 -0.05 -0.65 -3.45
N THR A 61 0.27 -0.38 -4.71
CA THR A 61 1.32 -1.10 -5.44
C THR A 61 2.68 -0.44 -5.17
N GLY A 62 3.59 -1.18 -4.55
CA GLY A 62 4.99 -0.80 -4.38
C GLY A 62 5.83 -1.15 -5.60
N ARG A 63 6.58 -0.18 -6.13
CA ARG A 63 7.48 -0.37 -7.27
C ARG A 63 8.93 -0.25 -6.82
N ILE A 64 9.77 -1.20 -7.20
CA ILE A 64 11.20 -1.11 -6.97
C ILE A 64 11.82 -0.12 -7.97
N ASN A 65 12.81 0.65 -7.52
CA ASN A 65 13.65 1.45 -8.42
C ASN A 65 14.54 0.55 -9.31
N LYS A 66 15.21 1.15 -10.29
CA LYS A 66 16.09 0.45 -11.22
C LYS A 66 17.24 -0.27 -10.49
N GLU A 67 17.71 0.29 -9.39
CA GLU A 67 18.84 -0.23 -8.62
C GLU A 67 18.47 -1.34 -7.64
N GLY A 68 17.19 -1.66 -7.43
CA GLY A 68 16.81 -2.72 -6.49
C GLY A 68 16.80 -2.32 -5.01
N THR A 69 17.05 -1.05 -4.69
CA THR A 69 17.36 -0.60 -3.32
C THR A 69 16.21 0.12 -2.61
N LEU A 70 15.16 0.49 -3.34
CA LEU A 70 14.04 1.30 -2.84
C LEU A 70 12.70 0.81 -3.39
N ILE A 71 11.73 0.65 -2.51
CA ILE A 71 10.31 0.50 -2.86
C ILE A 71 9.68 1.89 -2.83
N LYS A 72 8.91 2.24 -3.86
CA LYS A 72 8.20 3.52 -3.98
C LYS A 72 6.70 3.29 -4.14
N PHE A 73 5.91 4.11 -3.47
CA PHE A 73 4.47 4.15 -3.64
C PHE A 73 3.96 5.59 -3.47
N ASP A 74 2.85 5.90 -4.14
CA ASP A 74 2.20 7.20 -4.01
C ASP A 74 1.27 7.19 -2.78
N THR A 75 1.36 8.23 -1.95
CA THR A 75 0.50 8.43 -0.77
C THR A 75 -0.66 9.38 -1.06
N ALA A 76 -0.75 9.89 -2.29
CA ALA A 76 -1.81 10.73 -2.78
C ALA A 76 -2.52 10.12 -3.98
N ASN A 77 -3.83 10.38 -4.08
CA ASN A 77 -4.58 10.05 -5.28
C ASN A 77 -4.38 11.19 -6.31
N HIS A 78 -3.77 10.88 -7.46
CA HIS A 78 -3.50 11.88 -8.51
C HIS A 78 -4.73 12.18 -9.40
N ASN A 79 -5.83 11.42 -9.25
CA ASN A 79 -7.04 11.52 -10.07
C ASN A 79 -8.01 12.66 -9.65
N VAL A 80 -7.53 13.70 -8.98
CA VAL A 80 -8.36 14.90 -8.73
C VAL A 80 -8.33 15.79 -9.98
N THR A 81 -9.10 15.42 -11.00
CA THR A 81 -9.39 16.28 -12.14
C THR A 81 -10.46 17.30 -11.70
N GLY A 82 -10.04 18.51 -11.31
CA GLY A 82 -10.95 19.58 -10.94
C GLY A 82 -10.25 20.80 -10.33
N LYS A 83 -10.77 22.01 -10.61
CA LYS A 83 -10.27 23.32 -10.16
C LYS A 83 -10.11 23.51 -8.64
N ASN A 84 -10.45 22.51 -7.82
CA ASN A 84 -10.38 22.57 -6.36
C ASN A 84 -9.25 21.70 -5.83
N ARG A 85 -8.02 22.20 -5.97
CA ARG A 85 -6.80 21.64 -5.40
C ARG A 85 -6.73 21.90 -3.89
N GLN A 86 -7.79 21.57 -3.15
CA GLN A 86 -7.70 21.50 -1.70
C GLN A 86 -6.90 20.25 -1.36
N MET A 87 -5.63 20.45 -1.01
CA MET A 87 -4.79 19.44 -0.37
C MET A 87 -5.42 19.10 0.99
N ARG A 88 -6.52 18.34 1.00
CA ARG A 88 -7.17 17.90 2.23
C ARG A 88 -6.28 16.83 2.82
N HIS A 89 -5.67 17.14 3.96
CA HIS A 89 -4.78 16.25 4.70
C HIS A 89 -5.40 14.83 4.80
N TYR A 90 -4.60 13.82 4.47
CA TYR A 90 -5.00 12.40 4.50
C TYR A 90 -5.20 11.86 5.93
N ARG A 91 -4.73 12.60 6.95
CA ARG A 91 -4.87 12.24 8.36
C ARG A 91 -6.35 12.02 8.72
N GLY A 92 -6.65 10.82 9.23
CA GLY A 92 -7.97 10.42 9.70
C GLY A 92 -8.87 9.74 8.65
N GLN A 93 -8.45 9.63 7.39
CA GLN A 93 -9.24 8.95 6.34
C GLN A 93 -9.07 7.43 6.34
N TYR A 94 -7.88 6.98 6.71
CA TYR A 94 -7.48 5.59 6.91
C TYR A 94 -6.25 5.58 7.83
N ASP A 95 -5.94 4.42 8.40
CA ASP A 95 -5.00 4.28 9.50
C ASP A 95 -3.63 3.78 9.01
N TYR A 96 -3.64 2.90 8.00
CA TYR A 96 -2.43 2.35 7.39
C TYR A 96 -2.46 2.34 5.87
N PHE A 97 -1.27 2.43 5.28
CA PHE A 97 -1.00 1.94 3.93
C PHE A 97 -0.51 0.49 4.00
N ALA A 98 -1.15 -0.39 3.25
CA ALA A 98 -0.61 -1.71 2.94
C ALA A 98 -0.03 -1.69 1.51
N VAL A 99 1.24 -2.01 1.37
CA VAL A 99 1.98 -1.86 0.11
C VAL A 99 2.44 -3.23 -0.37
N TYR A 100 1.89 -3.71 -1.48
CA TYR A 100 2.36 -4.93 -2.11
C TYR A 100 3.46 -4.65 -3.12
N CYS A 101 4.62 -5.29 -2.96
CA CYS A 101 5.71 -5.24 -3.94
C CYS A 101 5.87 -6.59 -4.63
N GLU A 102 5.31 -6.72 -5.83
CA GLU A 102 5.32 -7.96 -6.62
C GLU A 102 6.73 -8.50 -6.88
N ALA A 103 7.70 -7.62 -7.14
CA ALA A 103 9.07 -8.04 -7.43
C ALA A 103 9.78 -8.69 -6.22
N LEU A 104 9.33 -8.41 -4.99
CA LEU A 104 9.80 -9.09 -3.77
C LEU A 104 8.79 -10.13 -3.25
N ASN A 105 7.58 -10.16 -3.81
CA ASN A 105 6.42 -10.90 -3.32
C ASN A 105 6.16 -10.67 -1.82
N LYS A 106 6.16 -9.39 -1.40
CA LYS A 106 6.04 -8.99 0.01
C LYS A 106 5.03 -7.87 0.21
N VAL A 107 4.45 -7.82 1.41
CA VAL A 107 3.52 -6.77 1.85
C VAL A 107 4.16 -5.98 2.99
N TYR A 108 3.96 -4.66 2.96
CA TYR A 108 4.47 -3.75 3.98
C TYR A 108 3.33 -2.92 4.57
N LEU A 109 3.26 -2.82 5.89
CA LEU A 109 2.23 -2.06 6.61
C LEU A 109 2.84 -0.82 7.25
N ILE A 110 2.39 0.38 6.86
CA ILE A 110 2.96 1.64 7.34
C ILE A 110 1.85 2.56 7.81
N SER A 111 1.98 3.08 9.04
CA SER A 111 1.04 4.09 9.56
C SER A 111 1.08 5.35 8.71
N VAL A 112 -0.09 5.92 8.45
CA VAL A 112 -0.22 7.16 7.65
C VAL A 112 0.57 8.33 8.23
N ASP A 113 0.81 8.34 9.55
CA ASP A 113 1.54 9.41 10.23
C ASP A 113 3.05 9.33 10.04
N GLN A 114 3.57 8.22 9.53
CA GLN A 114 5.00 8.00 9.31
C GLN A 114 5.47 8.37 7.89
N VAL A 115 4.55 8.78 7.01
CA VAL A 115 4.84 9.06 5.60
C VAL A 115 4.46 10.49 5.18
N GLY A 116 5.09 10.95 4.11
CA GLY A 116 4.77 12.24 3.50
C GLY A 116 3.45 12.22 2.74
N THR A 117 2.99 13.40 2.31
CA THR A 117 1.64 13.61 1.74
C THR A 117 1.53 13.29 0.25
N THR A 118 2.63 13.06 -0.46
CA THR A 118 2.63 12.84 -1.91
C THR A 118 3.21 11.48 -2.30
N ARG A 119 4.37 11.13 -1.75
CA ARG A 119 5.07 9.87 -2.00
C ARG A 119 5.77 9.36 -0.76
N ALA A 120 5.93 8.05 -0.70
CA ALA A 120 6.70 7.37 0.32
C ALA A 120 7.66 6.36 -0.30
N HIS A 121 8.71 6.09 0.47
CA HIS A 121 9.78 5.17 0.10
C HIS A 121 10.15 4.29 1.29
N LEU A 122 10.40 3.01 1.01
CA LEU A 122 11.02 2.05 1.92
C LEU A 122 12.37 1.62 1.35
N ARG A 123 13.42 1.64 2.17
CA ARG A 123 14.77 1.18 1.78
C ARG A 123 14.91 -0.31 1.98
N ILE A 124 15.33 -0.99 0.93
CA ILE A 124 15.72 -2.41 0.96
C ILE A 124 17.21 -2.51 1.34
N ASP A 125 18.02 -1.60 0.80
CA ASP A 125 19.49 -1.60 0.95
C ASP A 125 20.03 -0.19 1.26
N ALA A 126 21.27 -0.15 1.72
CA ALA A 126 21.98 1.06 2.10
C ALA A 126 22.02 2.10 0.98
N ALA A 127 21.94 3.37 1.37
CA ALA A 127 22.00 4.46 0.42
C ALA A 127 23.43 4.63 -0.11
N LYS A 128 23.60 4.86 -1.41
CA LYS A 128 24.92 5.15 -2.01
C LYS A 128 25.60 6.40 -1.41
N ASN A 129 24.81 7.31 -0.82
CA ASN A 129 25.28 8.53 -0.18
C ASN A 129 25.36 8.42 1.37
N ASN A 130 25.34 7.21 1.93
CA ASN A 130 25.33 6.94 3.38
C ASN A 130 24.24 7.73 4.14
N GLN A 131 23.12 8.02 3.49
CA GLN A 131 21.98 8.64 4.16
C GLN A 131 21.34 7.64 5.12
N GLU A 132 21.55 7.86 6.42
CA GLU A 132 21.01 7.02 7.50
C GLU A 132 19.88 7.68 8.29
N LYS A 133 19.80 9.03 8.28
CA LYS A 133 18.76 9.76 9.01
C LYS A 133 17.41 9.73 8.27
N ASN A 134 16.32 9.53 9.03
CA ASN A 134 14.93 9.47 8.54
C ASN A 134 14.68 8.41 7.45
N VAL A 135 15.40 7.29 7.54
CA VAL A 135 15.21 6.13 6.69
C VAL A 135 14.09 5.25 7.24
N ARG A 136 13.14 4.89 6.38
CA ARG A 136 12.19 3.80 6.62
C ARG A 136 12.73 2.53 5.98
N TRP A 137 13.22 1.59 6.78
CA TRP A 137 13.71 0.31 6.25
C TRP A 137 12.55 -0.63 5.96
N ALA A 138 12.54 -1.25 4.79
CA ALA A 138 11.47 -2.14 4.37
C ALA A 138 11.24 -3.28 5.37
N LYS A 139 12.31 -3.83 5.95
CA LYS A 139 12.25 -4.91 6.97
C LYS A 139 11.46 -4.52 8.23
N ASP A 140 11.42 -3.24 8.59
CA ASP A 140 10.74 -2.78 9.81
C ASP A 140 9.21 -2.68 9.62
N TYR A 141 8.75 -2.82 8.37
CA TYR A 141 7.34 -2.69 7.97
C TYR A 141 6.80 -3.94 7.30
N GLU A 142 7.63 -4.95 7.06
CA GLU A 142 7.21 -6.19 6.42
C GLU A 142 6.27 -6.94 7.34
N ILE A 143 5.08 -7.28 6.81
CA ILE A 143 4.07 -8.05 7.54
C ILE A 143 3.83 -9.38 6.89
#